data_AF-A0A1S5Y2D6-F1
#
_entry.id   AF-A0A1S5Y2D6-F1
#
_cell.length_a   1.000
_cell.length_b   1.000
_cell.length_c   1.000
_cell.angle_alpha   90.00
_cell.angle_beta   90.00
_cell.angle_gamma   90.00
#
_symmetry.space_group_name_H-M   'P 1'
#
loop_
_entity.id
_entity.type
_entity.pdbx_description
1 polymer ?
#
loop_
_entity_poly.entity_id
_entity_poly.type
_entity_poly.pdbx_seq_one_letter_code
_entity_poly.pdbx_strand_id
1 'polypeptide(L)'
;MNEVAVKEKAPLDELMLAMDVVDTLRHKELVLARELSAEDRDAKLLEQLREIYASQGIEVSDEILQRGVEALRDERFVFPQPEPSFARTLALAYVARDRWAKPVGAAVAVLAV
;
A
#
# COMPACT_ATOMS: atom_id res chain seq x y z
N MET A 1 14.98 -17.06 -27.60
CA MET A 1 15.30 -17.24 -26.17
C MET A 1 16.21 -16.09 -25.78
N ASN A 2 15.63 -14.97 -25.33
CA ASN A 2 16.41 -13.86 -24.79
C ASN A 2 16.43 -14.03 -23.28
N GLU A 3 17.63 -14.21 -22.74
CA GLU A 3 17.90 -14.18 -21.32
C GLU A 3 17.40 -12.86 -20.74
N VAL A 4 16.42 -12.98 -19.84
CA VAL A 4 16.09 -11.90 -18.92
C VAL A 4 17.25 -11.85 -17.95
N ALA A 5 18.20 -10.94 -18.22
CA ALA A 5 19.27 -10.62 -17.29
C ALA A 5 18.61 -10.21 -15.97
N VAL A 6 18.70 -11.10 -14.98
CA VAL A 6 18.36 -10.82 -13.59
C VAL A 6 19.39 -9.79 -13.12
N LYS A 7 19.08 -8.52 -13.38
CA LYS A 7 19.83 -7.38 -12.84
C LYS A 7 19.87 -7.59 -11.33
N GLU A 8 21.08 -7.68 -10.79
CA GLU A 8 21.37 -7.88 -9.37
C GLU A 8 20.29 -7.23 -8.50
N LYS A 9 19.68 -8.03 -7.62
CA LYS A 9 18.79 -7.53 -6.57
C LYS A 9 19.50 -6.32 -5.96
N ALA A 10 18.93 -5.12 -6.13
CA ALA A 10 19.40 -3.94 -5.42
C ALA A 10 19.61 -4.32 -3.95
N PRO A 11 20.69 -3.84 -3.30
CA PRO A 11 20.97 -4.16 -1.90
C PRO A 11 19.69 -3.96 -1.07
N LEU A 12 19.38 -4.91 -0.19
CA LEU A 12 18.14 -4.92 0.58
C LEU A 12 17.86 -3.57 1.26
N ASP A 13 18.92 -2.91 1.72
CA ASP A 13 18.87 -1.58 2.35
C ASP A 13 18.30 -0.50 1.42
N GLU A 14 18.64 -0.53 0.12
CA GLU A 14 18.12 0.40 -0.88
C GLU A 14 16.64 0.14 -1.18
N LEU A 15 16.24 -1.13 -1.22
CA LEU A 15 14.83 -1.52 -1.35
C LEU A 15 14.00 -1.12 -0.12
N MET A 16 14.56 -1.29 1.07
CA MET A 16 13.93 -0.90 2.33
C MET A 16 13.79 0.61 2.43
N LEU A 17 14.79 1.38 1.98
CA LEU A 17 14.72 2.84 1.92
C LEU A 17 13.65 3.31 0.92
N ALA A 18 13.56 2.68 -0.26
CA ALA A 18 12.54 3.01 -1.25
C ALA A 18 11.11 2.77 -0.72
N MET A 19 10.91 1.76 0.14
CA MET A 19 9.62 1.50 0.79
C MET A 19 9.21 2.62 1.75
N ASP A 20 10.11 3.06 2.64
CA ASP A 20 9.85 4.14 3.60
C ASP A 20 9.64 5.51 2.91
N VAL A 21 10.42 5.78 1.86
CA VAL A 21 10.24 6.94 0.96
C VAL A 21 8.83 6.95 0.36
N VAL A 22 8.36 5.82 -0.17
CA VAL A 22 7.02 5.71 -0.77
C VAL A 22 5.92 5.84 0.28
N ASP A 23 6.11 5.27 1.48
CA ASP A 23 5.15 5.36 2.58
C ASP A 23 4.99 6.80 3.10
N THR A 24 6.10 7.53 3.19
CA THR A 24 6.08 8.95 3.59
C THR A 24 5.49 9.85 2.51
N LEU A 25 5.76 9.60 1.23
CA LEU A 25 5.12 10.30 0.11
C LEU A 25 3.60 10.10 0.13
N ARG A 26 3.13 8.86 0.30
CA ARG A 26 1.69 8.53 0.34
C ARG A 26 0.96 9.24 1.48
N HIS A 27 1.58 9.32 2.66
CA HIS A 27 1.00 10.00 3.80
C HIS A 27 0.87 11.52 3.57
N LYS A 28 1.82 12.11 2.84
CA LYS A 28 1.86 13.55 2.55
C LYS A 28 1.03 13.97 1.34
N GLU A 29 0.91 13.11 0.32
CA GLU A 29 0.02 13.37 -0.82
C GLU A 29 -1.43 13.58 -0.38
N LEU A 30 -1.90 12.85 0.63
CA LEU A 30 -3.23 13.05 1.23
C LEU A 30 -3.44 14.47 1.79
N VAL A 31 -2.35 15.16 2.15
CA VAL A 31 -2.37 16.53 2.71
C VAL A 31 -2.16 17.59 1.61
N LEU A 32 -1.32 17.30 0.60
CA LEU A 32 -0.93 18.23 -0.47
C LEU A 32 -1.84 18.20 -1.71
N ALA A 33 -2.66 17.16 -1.89
CA ALA A 33 -3.58 17.04 -3.04
C ALA A 33 -4.65 18.14 -3.14
N ARG A 34 -4.71 19.09 -2.20
CA ARG A 34 -5.73 20.15 -2.14
C ARG A 34 -5.30 21.48 -2.76
N GLU A 35 -4.02 21.73 -3.05
CA GLU A 35 -3.55 23.11 -3.34
C GLU A 35 -2.64 23.31 -4.58
N LEU A 36 -2.23 22.26 -5.32
CA LEU A 36 -1.26 22.38 -6.44
C LEU A 36 -1.62 21.57 -7.69
N SER A 37 -1.13 22.03 -8.85
CA SER A 37 -1.05 21.28 -10.13
C SER A 37 -0.21 20.01 -9.99
N ALA A 38 -0.53 18.95 -10.75
CA ALA A 38 0.07 17.63 -10.60
C ALA A 38 1.60 17.61 -10.76
N GLU A 39 2.15 18.36 -11.71
CA GLU A 39 3.60 18.39 -11.98
C GLU A 39 4.38 19.21 -10.94
N ASP A 40 3.82 20.33 -10.48
CA ASP A 40 4.43 21.16 -9.42
C ASP A 40 4.37 20.46 -8.04
N ARG A 41 3.38 19.57 -7.85
CA ARG A 41 3.20 18.78 -6.64
C ARG A 41 4.36 17.81 -6.44
N ASP A 42 4.71 17.06 -7.48
CA ASP A 42 5.69 15.98 -7.39
C ASP A 42 7.10 16.53 -7.14
N ALA A 43 7.49 17.59 -7.85
CA ALA A 43 8.78 18.26 -7.65
C ALA A 43 8.95 18.79 -6.23
N LYS A 44 7.91 19.42 -5.67
CA LYS A 44 7.94 19.99 -4.31
C LYS A 44 7.95 18.91 -3.23
N LEU A 45 7.25 17.79 -3.44
CA LEU A 45 7.31 16.63 -2.54
C LEU A 45 8.71 16.02 -2.51
N LEU A 46 9.35 15.91 -3.68
CA LEU A 46 10.71 15.38 -3.82
C LEU A 46 11.74 16.24 -3.07
N GLU A 47 11.63 17.57 -3.19
CA GLU A 47 12.50 18.51 -2.48
C GLU A 47 12.33 18.44 -0.96
N GLN A 48 11.08 18.41 -0.46
CA GLN A 48 10.82 18.22 0.96
C GLN A 48 11.30 16.87 1.49
N LEU A 49 11.23 15.83 0.67
CA LEU A 49 11.69 14.50 1.06
C LEU A 49 13.21 14.46 1.19
N ARG A 50 13.91 15.08 0.25
CA ARG A 50 15.37 15.25 0.30
C ARG A 50 15.81 15.96 1.58
N GLU A 51 15.13 17.04 1.97
CA GLU A 51 15.45 17.79 3.19
C GLU A 51 15.29 16.94 4.46
N ILE A 52 14.24 16.10 4.52
CA ILE A 52 13.99 15.22 5.66
C ILE A 52 15.08 14.16 5.80
N TYR A 53 15.41 13.45 4.73
CA TYR A 53 16.45 12.41 4.81
C TYR A 53 17.84 13.02 5.08
N ALA A 54 18.14 14.19 4.51
CA ALA A 54 19.35 14.94 4.82
C ALA A 54 19.42 15.32 6.31
N SER A 55 18.31 15.75 6.92
CA SER A 55 18.26 16.08 8.35
C SER A 55 18.47 14.87 9.28
N GLN A 56 18.29 13.65 8.76
CA GLN A 56 18.51 12.39 9.48
C GLN A 56 19.92 11.82 9.27
N GLY A 57 20.78 12.52 8.50
CA GLY A 57 22.12 12.07 8.17
C GLY A 57 22.16 10.92 7.16
N ILE A 58 21.07 10.70 6.42
CA ILE A 58 20.95 9.67 5.39
C ILE A 58 21.03 10.39 4.03
N GLU A 59 22.18 10.30 3.35
CA GLU A 59 22.31 10.81 1.99
C GLU A 59 21.60 9.87 1.02
N VAL A 60 20.50 10.36 0.42
CA VAL A 60 19.73 9.62 -0.58
C VAL A 60 20.08 10.15 -1.96
N SER A 61 20.45 9.26 -2.89
CA SER A 61 20.73 9.65 -4.26
C SER A 61 19.45 9.98 -5.03
N ASP A 62 19.56 10.87 -6.00
CA ASP A 62 18.42 11.30 -6.84
C ASP A 62 17.81 10.14 -7.62
N GLU A 63 18.62 9.13 -7.94
CA GLU A 63 18.18 7.91 -8.61
C GLU A 63 17.22 7.09 -7.74
N ILE A 64 17.48 6.98 -6.43
CA ILE A 64 16.60 6.28 -5.49
C ILE A 64 15.28 7.02 -5.32
N LEU A 65 15.33 8.36 -5.24
CA LEU A 65 14.13 9.19 -5.14
C LEU A 65 13.23 9.06 -6.38
N GLN A 66 13.83 9.08 -7.58
CA GLN A 66 13.09 8.86 -8.83
C GLN A 66 12.50 7.45 -8.90
N ARG A 67 13.25 6.42 -8.52
CA ARG A 67 12.75 5.04 -8.45
C ARG A 67 11.61 4.89 -7.44
N GLY A 68 11.63 5.64 -6.33
CA GLY A 68 10.52 5.73 -5.38
C GLY A 68 9.25 6.33 -6.00
N VAL A 69 9.37 7.42 -6.75
CA VAL A 69 8.23 8.06 -7.45
C VAL A 69 7.62 7.12 -8.51
N GLU A 70 8.46 6.45 -9.29
CA GLU A 70 7.99 5.45 -10.25
C GLU A 70 7.31 4.26 -9.56
N ALA A 71 7.85 3.79 -8.44
CA ALA A 71 7.25 2.69 -7.69
C ALA A 71 5.92 3.04 -7.02
N LEU A 72 5.74 4.30 -6.60
CA LEU A 72 4.47 4.84 -6.13
C LEU A 72 3.42 4.82 -7.26
N ARG A 73 3.80 5.29 -8.46
CA ARG A 73 2.95 5.27 -9.65
C ARG A 73 2.52 3.85 -10.03
N ASP A 74 3.41 2.89 -9.91
CA ASP A 74 3.18 1.50 -10.31
C ASP A 74 2.49 0.66 -9.21
N GLU A 75 2.07 1.28 -8.09
CA GLU A 75 1.38 0.66 -6.93
C GLU A 75 2.04 -0.62 -6.39
N ARG A 76 3.34 -0.80 -6.62
CA ARG A 76 4.03 -2.10 -6.48
C ARG A 76 4.12 -2.59 -5.04
N PHE A 77 3.95 -1.69 -4.07
CA PHE A 77 3.97 -1.98 -2.63
C PHE A 77 2.58 -1.91 -1.98
N VAL A 78 1.51 -1.83 -2.79
CA VAL A 78 0.14 -1.87 -2.31
C VAL A 78 -0.33 -3.31 -2.24
N PHE A 79 -0.90 -3.71 -1.10
CA PHE A 79 -1.64 -4.96 -1.01
C PHE A 79 -3.03 -4.76 -1.64
N PRO A 80 -3.34 -5.39 -2.78
CA PRO A 80 -4.69 -5.33 -3.33
C PRO A 80 -5.63 -6.05 -2.37
N GLN A 81 -6.73 -5.40 -1.98
CA GLN A 81 -7.71 -6.06 -1.15
C GLN A 81 -8.29 -7.27 -1.92
N PRO A 82 -8.50 -8.42 -1.27
CA PRO A 82 -9.09 -9.57 -1.93
C PRO A 82 -10.49 -9.18 -2.42
N GLU A 83 -10.73 -9.35 -3.72
CA GLU A 83 -12.02 -9.03 -4.31
C GLU A 83 -13.17 -9.79 -3.62
N PRO A 84 -14.37 -9.20 -3.54
CA PRO A 84 -15.52 -9.89 -2.98
C PRO A 84 -15.88 -11.10 -3.84
N SER A 85 -15.54 -12.29 -3.35
CA SER A 85 -15.92 -13.57 -3.97
C SER A 85 -17.00 -14.28 -3.16
N PHE A 86 -17.78 -15.12 -3.82
CA PHE A 86 -18.80 -15.93 -3.14
C PHE A 86 -18.18 -16.81 -2.03
N ALA A 87 -17.02 -17.40 -2.31
CA ALA A 87 -16.26 -18.17 -1.32
C ALA A 87 -15.83 -17.31 -0.12
N ARG A 88 -15.35 -16.08 -0.35
CA ARG A 88 -15.00 -15.13 0.72
C ARG A 88 -16.21 -14.77 1.58
N THR A 89 -17.36 -14.52 0.95
CA THR A 89 -18.59 -14.18 1.67
C THR A 89 -19.09 -15.35 2.54
N LEU A 90 -19.09 -16.58 2.02
CA LEU A 90 -19.43 -17.77 2.80
C LEU A 90 -18.44 -18.01 3.95
N ALA A 91 -17.13 -17.83 3.71
CA ALA A 91 -16.11 -17.92 4.74
C ALA A 91 -16.34 -16.89 5.85
N LEU A 92 -16.62 -15.63 5.50
CA LEU A 92 -16.93 -14.58 6.48
C LEU A 92 -18.22 -14.89 7.25
N ALA A 93 -19.26 -15.41 6.59
CA ALA A 93 -20.48 -15.87 7.25
C ALA A 93 -20.18 -16.99 8.25
N TYR A 94 -19.35 -17.97 7.88
CA TYR A 94 -18.96 -19.07 8.77
C TYR A 94 -18.10 -18.62 9.95
N VAL A 95 -17.18 -17.66 9.74
CA VAL A 95 -16.38 -17.07 10.83
C VAL A 95 -17.27 -16.29 11.79
N ALA A 96 -18.26 -15.55 11.28
CA ALA A 96 -19.21 -14.80 12.09
C ALA A 96 -20.32 -15.67 12.72
N ARG A 97 -20.25 -17.01 12.62
CA ARG A 97 -21.31 -17.94 13.09
C ARG A 97 -21.74 -17.71 14.52
N ASP A 98 -20.83 -17.36 15.43
CA ASP A 98 -21.20 -17.17 16.83
C ASP A 98 -22.14 -15.96 17.06
N ARG A 99 -22.15 -15.00 16.12
CA ARG A 99 -23.00 -13.81 16.18
C ARG A 99 -24.41 -14.07 15.63
N TRP A 100 -24.57 -14.97 14.66
CA TRP A 100 -25.87 -15.20 13.99
C TRP A 100 -26.47 -16.59 14.23
N ALA A 101 -25.67 -17.60 14.56
CA ALA A 101 -26.17 -18.96 14.75
C ALA A 101 -27.15 -19.06 15.92
N LYS A 102 -26.95 -18.28 16.99
CA LYS A 102 -27.87 -18.24 18.14
C LYS A 102 -29.26 -17.69 17.79
N PRO A 103 -29.41 -16.46 17.24
CA PRO A 103 -30.72 -15.95 16.86
C PRO A 103 -31.36 -16.75 15.73
N VAL A 104 -30.58 -17.22 14.74
CA VAL A 104 -31.11 -18.06 13.65
C VAL A 104 -31.58 -19.41 14.19
N GLY A 105 -30.81 -20.06 15.05
CA GLY A 105 -31.22 -21.31 15.69
C GLY A 105 -32.50 -21.15 16.52
N ALA A 106 -32.63 -20.06 17.27
CA ALA A 106 -33.84 -19.74 18.03
C ALA A 106 -35.06 -19.51 17.10
N ALA A 107 -34.89 -18.73 16.03
CA ALA A 107 -35.95 -18.49 15.06
C ALA A 107 -36.41 -19.78 14.35
N VAL A 108 -35.46 -20.63 13.97
CA VAL A 108 -35.76 -21.95 13.37
C VAL A 108 -36.50 -22.84 14.36
N ALA A 109 -36.11 -22.86 15.64
CA ALA A 109 -36.80 -23.63 16.66
C ALA A 109 -38.24 -23.16 16.89
N VAL A 110 -38.49 -21.84 16.86
CA VAL A 110 -39.84 -21.27 16.96
C VAL A 110 -40.71 -21.63 15.76
N LEU A 111 -40.15 -21.62 14.55
CA LEU A 111 -40.89 -21.98 13.33
C LEU A 111 -41.17 -23.49 13.20
N ALA A 112 -40.39 -24.33 13.89
CA ALA A 112 -40.54 -25.78 13.86
C ALA A 112 -41.58 -26.31 14.87
N VAL A 113 -42.11 -25.45 15.75
CA VAL A 113 -43.15 -25.73 16.75
C VAL A 113 -44.48 -25.17 16.25
#